data_AF-A0A2P2J583-F1
#
_entry.id   AF-A0A2P2J583-F1
#
_cell.length_a   1.000
_cell.length_b   1.000
_cell.length_c   1.000
_cell.angle_alpha   90.00
_cell.angle_beta   90.00
_cell.angle_gamma   90.00
#
_symmetry.space_group_name_H-M   'P 1'
#
loop_
_entity.id
_entity.type
_entity.pdbx_description
1 polymer ?
#
loop_
_entity_poly.entity_id
_entity_poly.type
_entity_poly.pdbx_seq_one_letter_code
_entity_poly.pdbx_strand_id
1 'polypeptide(L)'
;MGDYYKQMLKSNPGDSLLLRNYGKFLQEVEGDMEKAEEYYGRAILASPGDGELLSLYGKLIWNTQRNRERAESYFDQAVSASPDDCMVLGSYAHFMWEAGEEDE
;
A
#
# COMPACT_ATOMS: atom_id res chain seq x y z
N MET A 1 7.79 14.30 -12.46
CA MET A 1 7.25 14.05 -11.10
C MET A 1 8.20 13.21 -10.24
N GLY A 2 8.79 12.13 -10.77
CA GLY A 2 9.73 11.28 -10.00
C GLY A 2 10.93 12.02 -9.39
N ASP A 3 11.59 12.94 -10.12
CA ASP A 3 12.72 13.71 -9.58
C ASP A 3 12.33 14.65 -8.45
N TYR A 4 11.08 15.15 -8.44
CA TYR A 4 10.56 15.98 -7.37
C TYR A 4 10.42 15.18 -6.07
N TYR A 5 9.85 13.97 -6.13
CA TYR A 5 9.79 13.05 -4.99
C TYR A 5 11.18 12.73 -4.44
N LYS A 6 12.14 12.40 -5.32
CA LYS A 6 13.52 12.11 -4.91
C LYS A 6 14.19 13.30 -4.21
N GLN A 7 13.96 14.53 -4.68
CA GLN A 7 14.49 15.73 -4.02
C GLN A 7 13.87 15.94 -2.63
N MET A 8 12.55 15.80 -2.50
CA MET A 8 11.88 15.93 -1.20
C MET A 8 12.34 14.85 -0.23
N LEU A 9 12.52 13.61 -0.69
CA LEU A 9 13.00 12.50 0.13
C LEU A 9 14.45 12.65 0.57
N LYS A 10 15.28 13.39 -0.18
CA LYS A 10 16.64 13.75 0.29
C LYS A 10 16.58 14.68 1.51
N SER A 11 15.60 15.59 1.54
CA SER A 11 15.43 16.54 2.64
C SER A 11 14.69 15.93 3.83
N ASN A 12 13.76 15.01 3.58
CA ASN A 12 12.98 14.31 4.63
C ASN A 12 12.84 12.81 4.34
N PRO A 13 13.88 11.98 4.60
CA PRO A 13 13.92 10.58 4.15
C PRO A 13 12.98 9.64 4.90
N GLY A 14 12.44 10.06 6.05
CA GLY A 14 11.54 9.29 6.91
C GLY A 14 10.09 9.80 6.92
N ASP A 15 9.75 10.73 6.04
CA ASP A 15 8.38 11.24 5.92
C ASP A 15 7.46 10.16 5.36
N SER A 16 6.61 9.58 6.22
CA SER A 16 5.73 8.47 5.83
C SER A 16 4.78 8.84 4.70
N LEU A 17 4.23 10.06 4.72
CA LEU A 17 3.31 10.54 3.69
C LEU A 17 4.02 10.68 2.34
N LEU A 18 5.24 11.22 2.33
CA LEU A 18 6.03 11.35 1.10
C LEU A 18 6.46 9.99 0.55
N LEU A 19 6.90 9.07 1.41
CA LEU A 19 7.26 7.70 1.04
C LEU A 19 6.05 6.96 0.43
N ARG A 20 4.88 7.06 1.08
CA ARG A 20 3.61 6.50 0.60
C ARG A 20 3.22 7.06 -0.76
N ASN A 21 3.22 8.39 -0.90
CA ASN A 21 2.84 9.05 -2.15
C ASN A 21 3.80 8.72 -3.29
N TYR A 22 5.10 8.59 -3.00
CA TYR A 22 6.06 8.16 -4.01
C TYR A 22 5.87 6.69 -4.39
N GLY A 23 5.63 5.80 -3.43
CA GLY A 23 5.26 4.40 -3.69
C GLY A 23 4.03 4.28 -4.60
N LYS A 24 2.98 5.07 -4.32
CA LYS A 24 1.77 5.13 -5.15
C LYS A 24 2.04 5.64 -6.56
N PHE A 25 2.86 6.68 -6.69
CA PHE A 25 3.29 7.17 -8.00
C PHE A 25 4.07 6.11 -8.79
N LEU A 26 4.98 5.38 -8.14
CA LEU A 26 5.72 4.27 -8.75
C LEU A 26 4.78 3.17 -9.24
N GLN A 27 3.80 2.79 -8.43
CA GLN A 27 2.80 1.76 -8.75
C GLN A 27 1.87 2.18 -9.89
N GLU A 28 1.24 3.35 -9.79
CA GLU A 28 0.14 3.75 -10.68
C GLU A 28 0.61 4.47 -11.95
N VAL A 29 1.77 5.16 -11.91
CA VAL A 29 2.25 5.97 -13.02
C VAL A 29 3.47 5.37 -13.70
N GLU A 30 4.47 4.92 -12.94
CA GLU A 30 5.68 4.31 -13.53
C GLU A 30 5.53 2.80 -13.77
N GLY A 31 4.56 2.13 -13.12
CA GLY A 31 4.37 0.68 -13.18
C GLY A 31 5.49 -0.12 -12.50
N ASP A 32 6.33 0.53 -11.69
CA ASP A 32 7.47 -0.08 -11.00
C ASP A 32 7.02 -0.65 -9.65
N MET A 33 6.49 -1.86 -9.69
CA MET A 33 5.92 -2.55 -8.52
C MET A 33 6.98 -2.89 -7.47
N GLU A 34 8.21 -3.21 -7.90
CA GLU A 34 9.31 -3.57 -6.99
C GLU A 34 9.74 -2.36 -6.16
N LYS A 35 9.94 -1.20 -6.79
CA LYS A 35 10.21 0.03 -6.02
C LYS A 35 9.01 0.47 -5.21
N ALA A 36 7.79 0.33 -5.74
CA ALA A 36 6.59 0.67 -4.96
C ALA A 36 6.54 -0.13 -3.64
N GLU A 37 6.84 -1.43 -3.68
CA GLU A 37 6.94 -2.29 -2.51
C GLU A 37 8.03 -1.79 -1.53
N GLU A 38 9.22 -1.43 -2.03
CA GLU A 38 10.29 -0.86 -1.20
C GLU A 38 9.83 0.41 -0.46
N TYR A 39 9.21 1.35 -1.18
CA TYR A 39 8.79 2.63 -0.62
C TYR A 39 7.59 2.50 0.33
N TYR A 40 6.65 1.61 0.04
CA TYR A 40 5.58 1.28 0.98
C TYR A 40 6.13 0.62 2.24
N GLY A 41 7.07 -0.33 2.13
CA GLY A 41 7.70 -0.94 3.30
C GLY A 41 8.40 0.09 4.20
N ARG A 42 9.11 1.05 3.59
CA ARG A 42 9.71 2.18 4.33
C ARG A 42 8.67 3.08 4.98
N ALA A 43 7.56 3.36 4.29
CA ALA A 43 6.47 4.16 4.84
C ALA A 43 5.81 3.45 6.04
N ILE A 44 5.67 2.12 5.99
CA ILE A 44 5.08 1.33 7.08
C ILE A 44 5.99 1.37 8.31
N LEU A 45 7.31 1.26 8.11
CA LEU A 45 8.28 1.40 9.21
C LEU A 45 8.22 2.80 9.85
N ALA A 46 7.96 3.85 9.06
CA ALA A 46 7.83 5.21 9.55
C ALA A 46 6.48 5.48 10.25
N SER A 47 5.40 4.82 9.81
CA SER A 47 4.04 4.99 10.34
C SER A 47 3.24 3.68 10.26
N PRO A 48 3.43 2.75 11.21
CA PRO A 48 2.85 1.41 11.14
C PRO A 48 1.33 1.37 11.33
N GLY A 49 0.72 2.46 11.82
CA GLY A 49 -0.74 2.58 12.02
C GLY A 49 -1.47 3.32 10.91
N ASP A 50 -0.85 3.56 9.75
CA ASP A 50 -1.52 4.19 8.61
C ASP A 50 -2.36 3.14 7.86
N GLY A 51 -3.67 3.10 8.14
CA GLY A 51 -4.59 2.14 7.52
C GLY A 51 -4.66 2.26 5.99
N GLU A 52 -4.59 3.48 5.44
CA GLU A 52 -4.59 3.68 3.99
C GLU A 52 -3.34 3.06 3.37
N LEU A 53 -2.16 3.31 3.96
CA LEU A 53 -0.89 2.71 3.52
C LEU A 53 -0.91 1.19 3.60
N LEU A 54 -1.41 0.63 4.71
CA LEU A 54 -1.53 -0.82 4.88
C LEU A 54 -2.43 -1.44 3.81
N SER A 55 -3.56 -0.80 3.48
CA SER A 55 -4.45 -1.26 2.41
C SER A 55 -3.82 -1.17 1.01
N LEU A 56 -3.05 -0.10 0.73
CA LEU A 56 -2.29 0.03 -0.51
C LEU A 56 -1.23 -1.07 -0.65
N TYR A 57 -0.55 -1.39 0.45
CA TYR A 57 0.44 -2.46 0.47
C TYR A 57 -0.20 -3.84 0.30
N GLY A 58 -1.30 -4.12 1.00
CA GLY A 58 -2.08 -5.36 0.81
C GLY A 58 -2.54 -5.55 -0.64
N LYS A 59 -3.05 -4.49 -1.27
CA LYS A 59 -3.42 -4.48 -2.69
C LYS A 59 -2.22 -4.76 -3.60
N LEU A 60 -1.05 -4.17 -3.31
CA LEU A 60 0.17 -4.42 -4.10
C LEU A 60 0.59 -5.89 -4.02
N ILE A 61 0.59 -6.49 -2.83
CA ILE A 61 0.91 -7.91 -2.62
C ILE A 61 -0.05 -8.80 -3.39
N TRP A 62 -1.36 -8.52 -3.33
CA TRP A 62 -2.36 -9.26 -4.09
C TRP A 62 -2.10 -9.20 -5.60
N ASN A 63 -1.91 -8.00 -6.13
CA ASN A 63 -1.73 -7.78 -7.57
C ASN A 63 -0.43 -8.37 -8.14
N THR A 64 0.64 -8.42 -7.33
CA THR A 64 1.98 -8.82 -7.80
C THR A 64 2.30 -10.27 -7.50
N GLN A 65 1.88 -10.77 -6.34
CA GLN A 65 2.27 -12.07 -5.82
C GLN A 65 1.10 -13.06 -5.76
N ARG A 66 -0.15 -12.59 -5.85
CA ARG A 66 -1.37 -13.39 -5.60
C ARG A 66 -1.30 -14.15 -4.26
N ASN A 67 -0.57 -13.58 -3.30
CA ASN A 67 -0.44 -14.17 -1.97
C ASN A 67 -1.60 -13.72 -1.10
N ARG A 68 -2.67 -14.51 -1.12
CA ARG A 68 -3.92 -14.23 -0.41
C ARG A 68 -3.70 -14.02 1.09
N GLU A 69 -3.03 -14.95 1.77
CA GLU A 69 -2.81 -14.88 3.23
C GLU A 69 -2.08 -13.59 3.63
N ARG A 70 -1.03 -13.23 2.89
CA ARG A 70 -0.24 -12.03 3.18
C ARG A 70 -1.01 -10.75 2.87
N ALA A 71 -1.77 -10.72 1.77
CA ALA A 71 -2.61 -9.58 1.43
C ALA A 71 -3.73 -9.38 2.47
N GLU A 72 -4.45 -10.44 2.82
CA GLU A 72 -5.51 -10.45 3.82
C GLU A 72 -5.01 -9.95 5.18
N SER A 73 -3.83 -10.41 5.62
CA SER A 73 -3.20 -9.93 6.85
C SER A 73 -2.93 -8.41 6.88
N TYR A 74 -2.58 -7.80 5.75
CA TYR A 74 -2.41 -6.33 5.67
C TYR A 74 -3.73 -5.59 5.64
N PHE A 75 -4.76 -6.14 5.00
CA PHE A 75 -6.09 -5.56 5.04
C PHE A 75 -6.71 -5.62 6.44
N ASP A 76 -6.54 -6.73 7.16
CA ASP A 76 -7.00 -6.85 8.56
C ASP A 76 -6.35 -5.79 9.46
N GLN A 77 -5.04 -5.58 9.30
CA GLN A 77 -4.31 -4.52 9.99
C GLN A 77 -4.82 -3.13 9.59
N ALA A 78 -5.11 -2.92 8.30
CA ALA A 78 -5.64 -1.66 7.80
C ALA A 78 -7.00 -1.32 8.43
N VAL A 79 -7.94 -2.27 8.45
CA VAL A 79 -9.26 -2.10 9.06
C VAL A 79 -9.15 -1.92 10.57
N SER A 80 -8.23 -2.64 11.22
CA SER A 80 -7.98 -2.46 12.66
C SER A 80 -7.44 -1.07 12.99
N ALA A 81 -6.61 -0.50 12.12
CA ALA A 81 -6.03 0.84 12.29
C ALA A 81 -7.03 1.96 11.97
N SER A 82 -7.85 1.78 10.94
CA SER A 82 -8.79 2.78 10.44
C SER A 82 -10.18 2.16 10.14
N PRO A 83 -10.94 1.76 11.18
CA PRO A 83 -12.18 0.99 11.01
C PRO A 83 -13.31 1.76 10.31
N ASP A 84 -13.29 3.10 10.38
CA ASP A 84 -14.31 3.96 9.79
C ASP A 84 -13.86 4.61 8.46
N ASP A 85 -12.67 4.25 7.95
CA ASP A 85 -12.16 4.80 6.70
C ASP A 85 -12.77 4.07 5.49
N CYS A 86 -13.57 4.80 4.71
CA CYS A 86 -14.28 4.25 3.57
C CYS A 86 -13.35 3.76 2.45
N MET A 87 -12.15 4.32 2.32
CA MET A 87 -11.17 3.89 1.33
C MET A 87 -10.54 2.57 1.74
N VAL A 88 -10.26 2.39 3.02
CA VAL A 88 -9.74 1.13 3.58
C VAL A 88 -10.79 0.02 3.43
N LEU A 89 -12.02 0.28 3.91
CA LEU A 89 -13.12 -0.68 3.81
C LEU A 89 -13.44 -1.05 2.37
N GLY A 90 -13.47 -0.07 1.46
CA GLY A 90 -13.70 -0.30 0.04
C GLY A 90 -12.59 -1.13 -0.62
N SER A 91 -11.34 -0.86 -0.28
CA SER A 91 -10.19 -1.63 -0.81
C SER A 91 -10.21 -3.08 -0.32
N TYR A 92 -10.56 -3.29 0.95
CA TYR A 92 -10.65 -4.65 1.50
C TYR A 92 -11.82 -5.43 0.90
N ALA A 93 -13.00 -4.82 0.77
CA ALA A 93 -14.15 -5.46 0.13
C ALA A 93 -13.85 -5.87 -1.32
N HIS A 94 -13.14 -5.01 -2.07
CA HIS A 94 -12.72 -5.33 -3.43
C HIS A 94 -11.75 -6.52 -3.47
N PHE A 95 -10.76 -6.56 -2.58
CA PHE A 95 -9.85 -7.71 -2.45
C PHE A 95 -10.61 -9.01 -2.14
N MET A 96 -11.54 -8.98 -1.17
CA MET A 96 -12.30 -10.17 -0.78
C MET A 96 -13.16 -10.71 -1.93
N TRP A 97 -13.71 -9.83 -2.76
CA TRP A 97 -14.44 -10.24 -3.95
C TRP A 97 -13.53 -10.91 -4.99
N GLU A 98 -12.41 -10.27 -5.35
CA GLU A 98 -11.47 -10.85 -6.33
C GLU A 98 -10.86 -12.17 -5.85
N ALA A 99 -10.48 -12.27 -4.58
CA ALA A 99 -9.90 -13.47 -4.02
C ALA A 99 -10.93 -14.63 -3.95
N GLY A 100 -12.21 -14.31 -3.74
CA GLY A 100 -13.28 -15.31 -3.76
C GLY A 100 -13.58 -15.85 -5.16
N GLU A 101 -13.46 -15.02 -6.20
CA GLU A 101 -13.62 -15.47 -7.60
C GLU A 101 -12.48 -16.38 -8.09
N GLU A 102 -11.27 -16.28 -7.51
CA GLU A 102 -10.15 -17.19 -7.83
C GLU A 102 -10.30 -18.59 -7.22
N ASP A 103 -11.13 -18.73 -6.18
CA ASP A 103 -11.36 -20.00 -5.46
C ASP A 103 -12.47 -20.86 -6.12
N GLU A 104 -13.20 -20.35 -7.13
CA GLU A 104 -14.27 -21.04 -7.89
C GLU A 104 -13.79 -21.66 -9.22
#